data_AF-A0A0P8DWI3-F1
#
_entry.id   AF-A0A0P8DWI3-F1
#
_cell.length_a   1.000
_cell.length_b   1.000
_cell.length_c   1.000
_cell.angle_alpha   90.00
_cell.angle_beta   90.00
_cell.angle_gamma   90.00
#
_symmetry.space_group_name_H-M   'P 1'
#
loop_
_entity.id
_entity.type
_entity.pdbx_description
1 polymer ?
#
loop_
_entity_poly.entity_id
_entity_poly.type
_entity_poly.pdbx_seq_one_letter_code
_entity_poly.pdbx_strand_id
1 'polypeptide(L)'
;MIEISLEQIIKIYSWIIASFIMIFIAAIAMFYQKKFGVKTFYYFYLIPIIFLFAVVINLYSFNKLESEYVEFIGVFISFIATYYLYRIMVGVK
;
A
#
# COMPACT_ATOMS: atom_id res chain seq x y z
N MET A 1 17.13 -26.68 5.09
CA MET A 1 15.69 -26.71 4.71
C MET A 1 15.09 -25.47 5.34
N ILE A 2 14.58 -24.51 4.55
CA ILE A 2 13.97 -23.30 5.12
C ILE A 2 12.59 -23.73 5.62
N GLU A 3 12.43 -23.92 6.93
CA GLU A 3 11.12 -24.09 7.54
C GLU A 3 10.45 -22.71 7.60
N ILE A 4 9.57 -22.44 6.64
CA ILE A 4 8.74 -21.23 6.65
C ILE A 4 7.61 -21.49 7.64
N SER A 5 7.51 -20.65 8.67
CA SER A 5 6.41 -20.72 9.64
C SER A 5 5.08 -20.28 9.01
N LEU A 6 3.96 -20.82 9.50
CA LEU A 6 2.63 -20.39 9.08
C LEU A 6 2.42 -18.87 9.25
N GLU A 7 2.99 -18.30 10.32
CA GLU A 7 2.98 -16.86 10.59
C GLU A 7 3.62 -16.06 9.44
N GLN A 8 4.79 -16.47 8.95
CA GLN A 8 5.46 -15.82 7.83
C GLN A 8 4.65 -15.91 6.54
N ILE A 9 4.01 -17.05 6.28
CA ILE A 9 3.14 -17.23 5.11
C ILE A 9 1.99 -16.22 5.17
N ILE A 10 1.28 -16.15 6.30
CA ILE A 10 0.18 -15.21 6.49
C ILE A 10 0.67 -13.77 6.30
N LYS A 11 1.82 -13.42 6.89
CA LYS A 11 2.41 -12.09 6.79
C LYS A 11 2.67 -11.69 5.33
N ILE A 12 3.32 -12.56 4.55
CA ILE A 12 3.60 -12.33 3.12
C ILE A 12 2.29 -12.14 2.34
N TYR A 13 1.31 -13.03 2.55
CA TYR A 13 0.00 -12.92 1.90
C TYR A 13 -0.70 -11.60 2.22
N SER A 14 -0.68 -11.16 3.48
CA SER A 14 -1.28 -9.89 3.90
C SER A 14 -0.65 -8.70 3.19
N TRP A 15 0.67 -8.64 3.07
CA TRP A 15 1.37 -7.55 2.38
C TRP A 15 1.09 -7.52 0.88
N ILE A 16 1.01 -8.69 0.25
CA ILE A 16 0.62 -8.81 -1.17
C ILE A 16 -0.80 -8.27 -1.39
N ILE A 17 -1.75 -8.70 -0.55
CA ILE A 17 -3.15 -8.25 -0.64
C ILE A 17 -3.25 -6.74 -0.42
N ALA A 18 -2.56 -6.19 0.58
CA ALA A 18 -2.51 -4.76 0.84
C ALA A 18 -1.98 -3.98 -0.37
N SER A 19 -0.94 -4.49 -1.03
CA SER A 19 -0.38 -3.88 -2.25
C SER A 19 -1.41 -3.83 -3.38
N PHE A 20 -2.15 -4.92 -3.60
CA PHE A 20 -3.22 -4.95 -4.60
C PHE A 20 -4.36 -4.00 -4.29
N ILE A 21 -4.77 -3.90 -3.02
CA ILE A 21 -5.78 -2.91 -2.58
C ILE A 21 -5.31 -1.50 -2.94
N MET A 22 -4.05 -1.15 -2.69
CA MET A 22 -3.52 0.17 -3.04
C MET A 22 -3.47 0.41 -4.55
N ILE A 23 -3.17 -0.61 -5.36
CA ILE A 23 -3.27 -0.52 -6.82
C ILE A 23 -4.71 -0.21 -7.26
N PHE A 24 -5.71 -0.88 -6.68
CA PHE A 24 -7.10 -0.59 -6.98
C PHE A 24 -7.50 0.82 -6.56
N ILE A 25 -7.08 1.28 -5.37
CA ILE A 25 -7.30 2.65 -4.91
C ILE A 25 -6.70 3.67 -5.89
N ALA A 26 -5.46 3.43 -6.35
CA ALA A 26 -4.82 4.27 -7.36
C ALA A 26 -5.60 4.27 -8.68
N ALA A 27 -6.10 3.12 -9.14
CA ALA A 27 -6.91 3.01 -10.34
C ALA A 27 -8.26 3.75 -10.20
N ILE A 28 -8.91 3.66 -9.04
CA ILE A 28 -10.13 4.41 -8.75
C ILE A 28 -9.84 5.92 -8.75
N ALA A 29 -8.75 6.35 -8.10
CA ALA A 29 -8.31 7.74 -8.11
C ALA A 29 -8.08 8.25 -9.55
N MET A 30 -7.39 7.46 -10.38
CA MET A 30 -7.14 7.77 -11.79
C MET A 30 -8.45 7.88 -12.57
N PHE A 31 -9.37 6.94 -12.36
CA PHE A 31 -10.69 6.97 -12.98
C PHE A 31 -11.45 8.25 -12.62
N TYR A 32 -11.48 8.63 -11.34
CA TYR A 32 -12.17 9.84 -10.90
C TYR A 32 -11.57 11.10 -11.51
N GLN A 33 -10.24 11.17 -11.58
CA GLN A 33 -9.56 12.31 -12.19
C GLN A 33 -9.83 12.40 -13.69
N LYS A 34 -9.79 11.28 -14.42
CA LYS A 34 -10.02 11.27 -15.86
C LYS A 34 -11.49 11.49 -16.23
N LYS A 35 -12.43 10.97 -15.45
CA LYS A 35 -13.87 11.01 -15.75
C LYS A 35 -14.57 12.27 -15.24
N PHE A 36 -14.22 12.74 -14.05
CA PHE A 36 -14.91 13.85 -13.38
C PHE A 36 -14.05 15.13 -13.27
N GLY A 37 -12.81 15.11 -13.79
CA GLY A 37 -11.92 16.28 -13.78
C GLY A 37 -11.41 16.66 -12.38
N VAL A 38 -11.62 15.81 -11.38
CA VAL A 38 -11.23 16.08 -9.98
C VAL A 38 -9.75 15.76 -9.78
N LYS A 39 -8.99 16.65 -9.12
CA LYS A 39 -7.57 16.39 -8.84
C LYS A 39 -7.41 15.37 -7.71
N THR A 40 -7.24 14.10 -8.06
CA THR A 40 -7.04 13.01 -7.08
C THR A 40 -5.56 12.70 -6.82
N PHE A 41 -4.66 13.18 -7.68
CA PHE A 41 -3.21 12.95 -7.60
C PHE A 41 -2.86 11.46 -7.48
N TYR A 42 -3.51 10.63 -8.30
CA TYR A 42 -3.44 9.17 -8.26
C TYR A 42 -2.00 8.59 -8.33
N TYR A 43 -1.03 9.35 -8.81
CA TYR A 43 0.38 8.94 -8.84
C TYR A 43 1.02 8.87 -7.45
N PHE A 44 0.52 9.60 -6.44
CA PHE A 44 1.03 9.50 -5.07
C PHE A 44 0.77 8.14 -4.42
N TYR A 45 -0.22 7.39 -4.91
CA TYR A 45 -0.52 6.04 -4.45
C TYR A 45 0.55 5.03 -4.89
N LEU A 46 1.47 5.39 -5.80
CA LEU A 46 2.64 4.57 -6.12
C LEU A 46 3.58 4.44 -4.92
N ILE A 47 3.67 5.47 -4.06
CA ILE A 47 4.52 5.46 -2.87
C ILE A 47 4.12 4.28 -1.94
N PRO A 48 2.89 4.20 -1.42
CA PRO A 48 2.50 3.09 -0.56
C PRO A 48 2.62 1.73 -1.27
N ILE A 49 2.30 1.64 -2.57
CA ILE A 49 2.48 0.40 -3.34
C ILE A 49 3.94 -0.06 -3.29
N ILE A 50 4.91 0.82 -3.56
CA ILE A 50 6.34 0.49 -3.54
C ILE A 50 6.77 0.04 -2.15
N PHE A 51 6.34 0.73 -1.09
CA PHE A 51 6.68 0.36 0.28
C PHE A 51 6.12 -1.02 0.65
N LEU A 52 4.85 -1.30 0.33
CA LEU A 52 4.22 -2.59 0.64
C LEU A 52 4.89 -3.75 -0.14
N PHE A 53 5.29 -3.54 -1.40
CA PHE A 53 6.07 -4.53 -2.15
C PHE A 53 7.49 -4.70 -1.60
N ALA A 54 8.13 -3.61 -1.15
CA ALA A 54 9.47 -3.66 -0.57
C ALA A 54 9.51 -4.51 0.71
N VAL A 55 8.41 -4.56 1.48
CA VAL A 55 8.27 -5.49 2.61
C VAL A 55 8.30 -6.95 2.15
N VAL A 56 7.54 -7.30 1.11
CA VAL A 56 7.49 -8.67 0.56
C VAL A 56 8.90 -9.13 0.13
N ILE A 57 9.67 -8.22 -0.47
CA ILE A 57 11.05 -8.49 -0.90
C ILE A 57 12.00 -8.58 0.31
N ASN A 58 11.86 -7.69 1.31
CA ASN A 58 12.71 -7.68 2.49
C ASN A 58 12.43 -8.83 3.48
N LEU A 59 11.24 -9.42 3.48
CA LEU A 59 10.96 -10.61 4.30
C LEU A 59 11.82 -11.81 3.90
N TYR A 60 12.45 -11.80 2.72
CA TYR A 60 13.47 -12.78 2.32
C TYR A 60 14.89 -12.44 2.80
N SER A 61 15.13 -11.22 3.27
CA SER A 61 16.42 -10.74 3.77
C SER A 61 16.45 -10.81 5.30
N PHE A 62 17.51 -11.38 5.88
CA PHE A 62 17.60 -11.77 7.30
C PHE A 62 17.59 -10.61 8.33
N ASN A 63 17.41 -9.34 7.90
CA ASN A 63 17.41 -8.17 8.79
C ASN A 63 15.99 -7.79 9.26
N LYS A 64 15.59 -8.34 10.40
CA LYS A 64 14.26 -8.16 11.01
C LYS A 64 13.94 -6.70 11.41
N LEU A 65 14.95 -5.89 11.75
CA LEU A 65 14.74 -4.49 12.13
C LEU A 65 14.38 -3.60 10.94
N GLU A 66 15.02 -3.78 9.79
CA GLU A 66 14.74 -2.97 8.60
C GLU A 66 13.35 -3.26 8.03
N SER A 67 12.89 -4.52 8.11
CA SER A 67 11.54 -4.87 7.65
C SER A 67 10.45 -4.21 8.50
N GLU A 68 10.57 -4.16 9.82
CA GLU A 68 9.58 -3.54 10.72
C GLU A 68 9.36 -2.04 10.43
N TYR A 69 10.44 -1.29 10.15
CA TYR A 69 10.32 0.13 9.80
C TYR A 69 9.62 0.35 8.46
N VAL A 70 9.97 -0.44 7.44
CA VAL A 70 9.36 -0.35 6.10
C VAL A 70 7.87 -0.71 6.17
N GLU A 71 7.51 -1.72 6.96
CA GLU A 71 6.13 -2.13 7.23
C GLU A 71 5.31 -0.98 7.83
N PHE A 72 5.84 -0.35 8.89
CA PHE A 72 5.18 0.77 9.56
C PHE A 72 4.94 1.94 8.60
N ILE A 73 5.96 2.34 7.83
CA ILE A 73 5.86 3.45 6.87
C ILE A 73 4.86 3.13 5.76
N GLY A 74 4.88 1.90 5.22
CA GLY A 74 3.96 1.49 4.16
C GLY A 74 2.49 1.55 4.58
N VAL A 75 2.17 1.09 5.79
CA VAL A 75 0.80 1.16 6.35
C VAL A 75 0.39 2.62 6.57
N PHE A 76 1.26 3.43 7.17
CA PHE A 76 0.96 4.82 7.49
C PHE A 76 0.65 5.65 6.23
N ILE A 77 1.48 5.52 5.19
CA ILE A 77 1.26 6.22 3.91
C ILE A 77 -0.03 5.73 3.24
N SER A 78 -0.30 4.42 3.28
CA SER A 78 -1.52 3.83 2.69
C SER A 78 -2.79 4.38 3.34
N PHE A 79 -2.78 4.50 4.67
CA PHE A 79 -3.89 5.07 5.44
C PHE A 79 -4.16 6.53 5.05
N ILE A 80 -3.10 7.36 5.03
CA ILE A 80 -3.22 8.77 4.63
C ILE A 80 -3.75 8.90 3.20
N ALA A 81 -3.21 8.10 2.28
CA ALA A 81 -3.63 8.12 0.88
C ALA A 81 -5.11 7.75 0.73
N THR A 82 -5.56 6.72 1.44
CA THR A 82 -6.97 6.28 1.42
C THR A 82 -7.90 7.35 2.00
N TYR A 83 -7.52 7.96 3.13
CA TYR A 83 -8.29 9.05 3.72
C TYR A 83 -8.39 10.26 2.80
N TYR A 84 -7.27 10.63 2.15
CA TYR A 84 -7.25 11.71 1.18
C TYR A 84 -8.20 11.45 0.01
N LEU A 85 -8.20 10.22 -0.53
CA LEU A 85 -9.12 9.84 -1.60
C LEU A 85 -10.59 9.97 -1.18
N TYR A 86 -10.92 9.48 0.01
CA TYR A 86 -12.26 9.55 0.56
C TYR A 86 -12.77 11.00 0.62
N ARG A 87 -11.95 11.92 1.15
CA ARG A 87 -12.33 13.34 1.21
C ARG A 87 -12.63 13.93 -0.16
N ILE A 88 -11.81 13.59 -1.16
CA ILE A 88 -12.02 14.06 -2.54
C ILE A 88 -13.31 13.50 -3.14
N MET A 89 -13.58 12.21 -2.93
CA MET A 89 -14.77 11.56 -3.50
C MET A 89 -16.07 12.04 -2.87
N VAL A 90 -16.07 12.27 -1.54
CA VAL A 90 -17.27 12.67 -0.80
C VAL A 90 -17.40 14.20 -0.71
N GLY A 91 -16.38 14.95 -1.13
CA GLY A 91 -16.39 16.42 -1.09
C GLY A 91 -16.28 17.00 0.32
N VAL A 92 -15.79 16.21 1.28
CA VAL A 92 -15.57 16.65 2.67
C VAL A 92 -14.28 17.48 2.71
N LYS A 93 -14.39 18.77 3.02
CA LYS A 93 -13.27 19.72 3.10
C LYS A 93 -12.49 19.56 4.41
#